data_AF-A0A7Y4QZM7-F1
#
_entry.id   AF-A0A7Y4QZM7-F1
#
_cell.length_a   1.000
_cell.length_b   1.000
_cell.length_c   1.000
_cell.angle_alpha   90.00
_cell.angle_beta   90.00
_cell.angle_gamma   90.00
#
_symmetry.space_group_name_H-M   'P 1'
#
loop_
_entity.id
_entity.type
_entity.pdbx_description
1 polymer ?
#
loop_
_entity_poly.entity_id
_entity_poly.type
_entity_poly.pdbx_seq_one_letter_code
_entity_poly.pdbx_strand_id
1 'polypeptide(L)'
;MVEKIISWAIHNRFMVLIGIVMITIGGIYSIKETPVDALPDLSENQVIVFTEWMGRNPQIMEDQITYPLVTNLQVIPKIKTIRAASM
;
A
#
# COMPACT_ATOMS: atom_id res chain seq x y z
N MET A 1 27.97 -20.54 -22.34
CA MET A 1 26.55 -20.56 -21.90
C MET A 1 25.71 -19.58 -22.69
N VAL A 2 26.07 -18.29 -22.72
CA VAL A 2 25.38 -17.25 -23.51
C VAL A 2 25.31 -17.60 -25.00
N GLU A 3 26.44 -18.04 -25.60
CA GLU A 3 26.47 -18.50 -27.00
C GLU A 3 25.47 -19.62 -27.31
N LYS A 4 25.25 -20.53 -26.35
CA LYS A 4 24.30 -21.63 -26.49
C LYS A 4 22.85 -21.12 -26.52
N ILE A 5 22.54 -20.11 -25.70
CA ILE A 5 21.22 -19.46 -25.69
C ILE A 5 20.99 -18.69 -26.98
N ILE A 6 21.99 -17.93 -27.44
CA ILE A 6 21.92 -17.18 -28.70
C ILE A 6 21.75 -18.13 -29.89
N SER A 7 22.55 -19.18 -29.97
CA SER A 7 22.46 -20.18 -31.03
C SER A 7 21.10 -20.88 -31.04
N TRP A 8 20.55 -21.21 -29.86
CA TRP A 8 19.20 -21.76 -29.73
C TRP A 8 18.11 -20.77 -30.16
N ALA A 9 18.23 -19.50 -29.79
CA ALA A 9 17.28 -18.45 -30.18
C ALA A 9 17.28 -18.21 -31.70
N ILE A 10 18.47 -18.22 -32.33
CA ILE A 10 18.61 -18.08 -33.79
C ILE A 10 17.99 -19.28 -34.51
N HIS A 11 18.24 -20.51 -34.04
CA HIS A 11 17.63 -21.71 -34.62
C HIS A 11 16.10 -21.74 -34.45
N ASN A 12 15.59 -21.27 -33.31
CA ASN A 12 14.17 -21.26 -32.98
C ASN A 12 13.53 -19.87 -33.20
N ARG A 13 13.94 -19.16 -34.27
CA ARG A 13 13.48 -17.80 -34.58
C ARG A 13 11.95 -17.63 -34.55
N PHE A 14 11.20 -18.65 -34.94
CA PHE A 14 9.73 -18.63 -34.92
C PHE A 14 9.17 -18.57 -33.49
N MET A 15 9.70 -19.40 -32.58
CA MET A 15 9.32 -19.38 -31.16
C MET A 15 9.69 -18.05 -30.50
N VAL A 16 10.86 -17.51 -30.84
CA VAL A 16 11.30 -16.20 -30.34
C VAL A 16 10.36 -15.10 -30.81
N LEU A 17 9.96 -15.09 -32.08
CA LEU A 17 9.00 -14.11 -32.61
C LEU A 17 7.63 -14.20 -31.93
N ILE A 18 7.10 -15.41 -31.70
CA ILE A 18 5.87 -15.58 -30.93
C ILE A 18 6.02 -15.02 -29.52
N GLY A 19 7.15 -15.32 -28.85
CA GLY A 19 7.44 -14.80 -27.53
C GLY A 19 7.46 -13.26 -27.50
N ILE A 20 8.09 -12.63 -28.49
CA ILE A 20 8.09 -11.17 -28.63
C ILE A 20 6.66 -10.64 -28.76
N VAL A 21 5.87 -11.20 -29.68
CA VAL A 21 4.49 -10.76 -29.91
C VAL A 21 3.64 -10.87 -28.64
N MET A 22 3.74 -11.99 -27.92
CA MET A 22 3.00 -12.18 -26.67
C MET A 22 3.41 -11.17 -25.60
N ILE A 23 4.72 -10.91 -25.43
CA ILE A 23 5.22 -9.91 -24.49
C ILE A 23 4.76 -8.51 -24.88
N THR A 24 4.78 -8.17 -26.17
CA THR A 24 4.31 -6.86 -26.64
C THR A 24 2.82 -6.67 -26.39
N ILE A 25 1.98 -7.65 -26.71
CA ILE A 25 0.54 -7.60 -26.45
C ILE A 25 0.27 -7.47 -24.94
N GLY A 26 0.93 -8.29 -24.12
CA GLY A 26 0.83 -8.22 -22.67
C GLY A 26 1.28 -6.87 -22.10
N GLY A 27 2.35 -6.29 -22.65
CA GLY A 27 2.83 -4.97 -22.29
C GLY A 27 1.83 -3.86 -22.65
N ILE A 28 1.25 -3.89 -23.85
CA ILE A 28 0.22 -2.93 -24.28
C ILE A 28 -1.02 -3.03 -23.38
N TYR A 29 -1.46 -4.25 -23.06
CA TYR A 29 -2.58 -4.47 -22.14
C TYR A 29 -2.27 -3.91 -20.76
N SER A 30 -1.08 -4.20 -20.22
CA SER A 30 -0.64 -3.70 -18.92
C SER A 30 -0.60 -2.17 -18.87
N ILE A 31 -0.07 -1.51 -19.91
CA ILE A 31 -0.02 -0.04 -19.98
C ILE A 31 -1.43 0.56 -19.93
N LYS A 32 -2.42 -0.08 -20.57
CA LYS A 32 -3.80 0.42 -20.61
C LYS A 32 -4.55 0.22 -19.29
N GLU A 33 -4.30 -0.89 -18.60
CA GLU A 33 -5.03 -1.27 -17.39
C GLU A 33 -4.34 -0.86 -16.09
N THR A 34 -3.05 -0.47 -16.15
CA THR A 34 -2.33 -0.03 -14.94
C THR A 34 -2.92 1.30 -14.46
N PRO A 35 -3.42 1.37 -13.21
CA PRO A 35 -3.91 2.61 -12.66
C PRO A 35 -2.76 3.61 -12.55
N VAL A 36 -2.98 4.83 -13.02
CA VAL A 36 -2.00 5.91 -12.97
C VAL A 36 -2.49 6.94 -11.96
N ASP A 37 -1.61 7.29 -11.03
CA ASP A 37 -1.80 8.43 -10.14
C ASP A 37 -0.81 9.55 -10.53
N ALA A 38 -1.20 10.80 -10.28
CA ALA A 38 -0.37 11.96 -10.60
C ALA A 38 0.83 12.09 -9.66
N LEU A 39 0.72 11.57 -8.44
CA LEU A 39 1.74 11.64 -7.39
C LEU A 39 1.92 10.28 -6.73
N PRO A 40 3.13 9.97 -6.21
CA PRO A 40 3.30 8.82 -5.33
C PRO A 40 2.55 9.06 -4.01
N ASP A 41 2.06 7.99 -3.38
CA ASP A 41 1.50 8.09 -2.03
C ASP A 41 2.62 8.44 -1.03
N LEU A 42 2.49 9.61 -0.41
CA LEU A 42 3.40 10.14 0.60
C LEU A 42 2.78 10.11 2.01
N SER A 43 1.56 9.59 2.14
CA SER A 43 0.81 9.59 3.39
C SER A 43 1.48 8.66 4.42
N GLU A 44 1.47 9.07 5.70
CA GLU A 44 1.84 8.15 6.77
C GLU A 44 0.72 7.12 6.98
N ASN A 45 1.09 5.87 7.31
CA ASN A 45 0.11 4.85 7.67
C ASN A 45 -0.56 5.21 9.01
N GLN A 46 -1.78 5.72 8.95
CA GLN A 46 -2.53 6.19 10.11
C GLN A 46 -3.80 5.35 10.31
N VAL A 47 -4.00 4.89 11.54
CA VAL A 47 -5.24 4.23 11.98
C VAL A 47 -6.03 5.23 12.82
N ILE A 48 -7.28 5.49 12.42
CA ILE A 48 -8.18 6.41 13.12
C ILE A 48 -9.14 5.59 13.98
N VAL A 49 -9.20 5.90 15.27
CA VAL A 49 -10.19 5.36 16.21
C VAL A 49 -11.12 6.51 16.59
N PHE A 50 -12.41 6.36 16.32
CA PHE A 50 -13.43 7.35 16.62
C PHE A 50 -14.46 6.76 17.58
N THR A 51 -14.72 7.46 18.68
CA THR A 51 -15.66 7.05 19.73
C THR A 51 -16.61 8.20 20.04
N GLU A 52 -17.91 7.95 19.96
CA GLU A 52 -18.94 8.95 20.22
C GLU A 52 -19.56 8.76 21.62
N TRP A 53 -19.71 9.85 22.39
CA TRP A 53 -20.42 9.82 23.68
C TRP A 53 -21.27 11.08 23.91
N MET A 54 -22.48 11.07 23.38
CA MET A 54 -23.37 12.23 23.40
C MET A 54 -23.67 12.77 24.81
N GLY A 55 -23.64 14.11 24.94
CA GLY A 55 -24.06 14.83 26.15
C GLY A 55 -23.09 14.76 27.32
N ARG A 56 -21.85 14.28 27.11
CA ARG A 56 -20.80 14.29 28.13
C ARG A 56 -19.87 15.48 27.99
N ASN A 57 -19.32 15.90 29.12
CA ASN A 57 -18.27 16.91 29.17
C ASN A 57 -16.99 16.35 28.52
N PRO A 58 -16.28 17.12 27.67
CA PRO A 58 -15.00 16.72 27.10
C PRO A 58 -13.99 16.17 28.11
N GLN A 59 -13.97 16.70 29.34
CA GLN A 59 -13.09 16.20 30.40
C GLN A 59 -13.43 14.75 30.80
N ILE A 60 -14.72 14.41 30.88
CA ILE A 60 -15.16 13.05 31.20
C ILE A 60 -14.80 12.09 30.06
N MET A 61 -14.93 12.55 28.81
CA MET A 61 -14.49 11.75 27.65
C MET A 61 -13.00 11.49 27.69
N GLU A 62 -12.20 12.51 28.02
CA GLU A 62 -10.75 12.37 28.14
C GLU A 62 -10.39 11.33 29.20
N ASP A 63 -10.93 11.48 30.42
CA ASP A 63 -10.58 10.63 31.55
C ASP A 63 -11.06 9.18 31.39
N GLN A 64 -12.23 8.97 30.76
CA GLN A 64 -12.88 7.65 30.70
C GLN A 64 -12.64 6.88 29.41
N ILE A 65 -12.38 7.58 28.30
CA ILE A 65 -12.24 6.95 26.98
C ILE A 65 -10.85 7.22 26.43
N THR A 66 -10.50 8.48 26.20
CA THR A 66 -9.32 8.86 25.42
C THR A 66 -8.03 8.47 26.15
N TYR A 67 -7.90 8.81 27.42
CA TYR A 67 -6.69 8.54 28.20
C TYR A 67 -6.41 7.04 28.39
N PRO A 68 -7.40 6.20 28.79
CA PRO A 68 -7.21 4.76 28.79
C PRO A 68 -6.84 4.21 27.42
N LEU A 69 -7.47 4.69 26.35
CA LEU A 69 -7.23 4.20 24.99
C LEU A 69 -5.80 4.52 24.53
N VAL A 70 -5.36 5.77 24.66
CA VAL A 70 -3.99 6.20 24.31
C VAL A 70 -2.96 5.40 25.11
N THR A 71 -3.16 5.25 26.42
CA THR A 71 -2.21 4.55 27.30
C THR A 71 -2.06 3.07 26.92
N ASN A 72 -3.17 2.40 26.57
CA ASN A 72 -3.12 1.01 26.10
C ASN A 72 -2.44 0.89 24.73
N LEU A 73 -2.65 1.86 23.84
CA LEU A 73 -2.05 1.85 22.50
C LEU A 73 -0.54 2.12 22.52
N GLN A 74 0.00 2.78 23.55
CA GLN A 74 1.45 3.05 23.65
C GLN A 74 2.32 1.78 23.65
N VAL A 75 1.77 0.64 24.02
CA VAL A 75 2.50 -0.64 24.13
C VAL A 75 2.61 -1.36 22.77
N ILE A 76 1.89 -0.89 21.75
CA ILE A 76 1.89 -1.54 20.42
C ILE A 76 3.23 -1.26 19.71
N PRO A 77 3.93 -2.30 19.22
CA PRO A 77 5.19 -2.12 18.52
C PRO A 77 5.01 -1.35 17.22
N LYS A 78 6.05 -0.58 16.84
CA LYS A 78 6.12 0.20 15.58
C LYS A 78 5.15 1.38 15.49
N ILE A 79 4.61 1.86 16.62
CA ILE A 79 3.91 3.15 16.65
C ILE A 79 4.91 4.31 16.70
N LYS A 80 4.76 5.28 15.80
CA LYS A 80 5.60 6.49 15.75
C LYS A 80 5.10 7.57 16.73
N THR A 81 3.80 7.88 16.66
CA THR A 81 3.13 8.84 17.54
C THR A 81 1.67 8.47 17.72
N ILE A 82 1.10 8.79 18.87
CA ILE A 82 -0.34 8.71 19.12
C ILE A 82 -0.84 10.14 19.32
N ARG A 83 -1.92 10.50 18.62
CA ARG A 83 -2.58 11.80 18.73
C ARG A 83 -4.03 11.55 19.11
N ALA A 84 -4.54 12.35 20.03
CA ALA A 84 -5.90 12.22 20.52
C ALA A 84 -6.52 13.59 20.77
N ALA A 85 -7.85 13.66 20.63
CA ALA A 85 -8.63 14.84 20.89
C ALA A 85 -9.99 14.43 21.45
N SER A 86 -10.41 15.08 22.54
CA SER A 86 -11.73 14.92 23.15
C SER A 86 -12.52 16.21 22.92
N MET A 87 -13.68 16.10 22.27
CA MET A 87 -14.55 17.22 21.88
C MET A 87 -15.96 17.05 22.44
#